data_AF-A0A7J6LN27-F1
#
_entry.id   AF-A0A7J6LN27-F1
#
_cell.length_a   1.000
_cell.length_b   1.000
_cell.length_c   1.000
_cell.angle_alpha   90.00
_cell.angle_beta   90.00
_cell.angle_gamma   90.00
#
_symmetry.space_group_name_H-M   'P 1'
#
loop_
_entity.id
_entity.type
_entity.pdbx_description
1 polymer ?
#
loop_
_entity_poly.entity_id
_entity_poly.type
_entity_poly.pdbx_seq_one_letter_code
_entity_poly.pdbx_strand_id
1 'polypeptide(L)'
;MVKKSIKKERRKILVQTQEKCLQRNDGTAGRLSVAMHYDTTVALYILTRSTDPDSSHKTGNAEKIPEGDVHIPNKWKRQELVGRQYREKKKVKRETRKQRQEARARGEEVDVPVTTTIEMMREPDVTMLPPQGDDEVKADERMDEFRHTFPTPPPTSEVLPPASAEEETPSTAPTTVEVGQAVGEEEDEEREPVEPKIMFTTSMAYPSERSYGLIKELVEVVPGMQYFRKKHFPITKICDFANNRGFTAVVVLSEDRKHEPSSLHITSLPEGPTSYWRLTSLELGADMKHGATCNPDDRPELLLNGFGTRLGHRVGRQIGSLFGAIQPDFRGRRVVAFHNQRDFVFFRHYRYVFRDLENAEKDDRCALQEIGPRFTLKLRSLQLGLFAKRTGEYEYVWRPDSQVSRKVFAL
;
A
#
# COMPACT_ATOMS: atom_id res chain seq x y z
N MET A 1 0.56 -53.54 -13.14
CA MET A 1 1.45 -54.09 -12.09
C MET A 1 2.68 -53.20 -11.78
N VAL A 2 3.21 -52.43 -12.73
CA VAL A 2 4.46 -51.66 -12.59
C VAL A 2 4.42 -50.54 -11.51
N LYS A 3 3.31 -49.79 -11.38
CA LYS A 3 3.19 -48.69 -10.40
C LYS A 3 3.21 -49.14 -8.92
N LYS A 4 2.69 -50.35 -8.62
CA LYS A 4 2.74 -50.93 -7.26
C LYS A 4 4.17 -51.38 -6.90
N SER A 5 4.94 -51.85 -7.88
CA SER A 5 6.35 -52.24 -7.70
C SER A 5 7.23 -51.03 -7.36
N ILE A 6 7.07 -49.92 -8.09
CA ILE A 6 7.83 -48.68 -7.85
C ILE A 6 7.54 -48.08 -6.46
N LYS A 7 6.28 -48.14 -5.99
CA LYS A 7 5.90 -47.66 -4.66
C LYS A 7 6.51 -48.53 -3.54
N LYS A 8 6.63 -49.83 -3.76
CA LYS A 8 7.28 -50.77 -2.82
C LYS A 8 8.78 -50.53 -2.75
N GLU A 9 9.42 -50.25 -3.88
CA GLU A 9 10.86 -49.96 -3.96
C GLU A 9 11.20 -48.61 -3.29
N ARG A 10 10.38 -47.57 -3.50
CA ARG A 10 10.56 -46.28 -2.82
C ARG A 10 10.40 -46.38 -1.30
N ARG A 11 9.51 -47.25 -0.81
CA ARG A 11 9.34 -47.51 0.63
C ARG A 11 10.57 -48.20 1.22
N LYS A 12 11.16 -49.17 0.51
CA LYS A 12 12.42 -49.82 0.94
C LYS A 12 13.58 -48.83 1.04
N ILE A 13 13.72 -47.95 0.04
CA ILE A 13 14.78 -46.93 0.04
C ILE A 13 14.60 -45.96 1.21
N LEU A 14 13.37 -45.53 1.51
CA LEU A 14 13.08 -44.64 2.63
C LEU A 14 13.44 -45.27 3.99
N VAL A 15 13.07 -46.54 4.20
CA VAL A 15 13.39 -47.28 5.43
C VAL A 15 14.89 -47.49 5.59
N GLN A 16 15.59 -47.89 4.53
CA GLN A 16 17.06 -47.99 4.55
C GLN A 16 17.77 -46.66 4.81
N THR A 17 17.16 -45.54 4.39
CA THR A 17 17.71 -44.20 4.64
C THR A 17 17.50 -43.80 6.10
N GLN A 18 16.34 -44.12 6.68
CA GLN A 18 16.04 -43.88 8.10
C GLN A 18 16.94 -44.71 9.03
N GLU A 19 17.17 -45.98 8.72
CA GLU A 19 18.09 -46.84 9.49
C GLU A 19 19.54 -46.34 9.44
N LYS A 20 20.01 -45.88 8.27
CA LYS A 20 21.35 -45.28 8.13
C LYS A 20 21.50 -43.95 8.88
N CYS A 21 20.43 -43.18 9.02
CA CYS A 21 20.43 -41.95 9.83
C CYS A 21 20.47 -42.27 11.34
N LEU A 22 19.77 -43.31 11.79
CA LEU A 22 19.80 -43.77 13.19
C LEU A 22 21.20 -44.31 13.56
N GLN A 23 21.80 -45.13 12.71
CA GLN A 23 23.17 -45.64 12.91
C GLN A 23 24.24 -44.53 12.94
N ARG A 24 24.03 -43.43 12.20
CA ARG A 24 24.88 -42.22 12.28
C ARG A 24 24.74 -41.49 13.61
N ASN A 25 23.54 -41.41 14.17
CA ASN A 25 23.30 -40.77 15.46
C ASN A 25 23.91 -41.57 16.61
N ASP A 26 23.82 -42.91 16.59
CA ASP A 26 24.43 -43.78 17.61
C ASP A 26 25.97 -43.71 17.59
N GLY A 27 26.58 -43.60 16.41
CA GLY A 27 28.03 -43.37 16.26
C GLY A 27 28.51 -42.01 16.76
N THR A 28 27.60 -41.03 16.89
CA THR A 28 27.91 -39.68 17.39
C THR A 28 27.82 -39.63 18.93
N ALA A 29 26.94 -40.42 19.53
CA ALA A 29 26.84 -40.59 20.99
C ALA A 29 28.09 -41.26 21.60
N GLY A 30 28.69 -42.23 20.90
CA GLY A 30 29.93 -42.89 21.34
C GLY A 30 31.20 -42.01 21.28
N ARG A 31 31.19 -40.93 20.48
CA ARG A 31 32.31 -39.96 20.42
C ARG A 31 32.23 -38.87 21.49
N LEU A 32 31.04 -38.64 22.06
CA LEU A 32 30.84 -37.68 23.15
C LEU A 32 31.27 -38.23 24.51
N SER A 33 31.23 -39.56 24.74
CA SER A 33 31.67 -40.15 26.01
C SER A 33 33.19 -40.21 26.16
N VAL A 34 33.94 -40.35 25.06
CA VAL A 34 35.41 -40.38 25.07
C VAL A 34 36.03 -38.98 25.24
N ALA A 35 35.34 -37.92 24.77
CA ALA A 35 35.80 -36.54 24.95
C ALA A 35 35.64 -36.02 26.40
N MET A 36 34.64 -36.52 27.13
CA MET A 36 34.36 -36.09 28.51
C MET A 36 35.33 -36.68 29.56
N HIS A 37 36.10 -37.72 29.21
CA HIS A 37 37.07 -38.37 30.11
C HIS A 37 38.50 -37.81 29.99
N TYR A 38 38.82 -37.05 28.93
CA TYR A 38 40.13 -36.42 28.79
C TYR A 38 40.21 -35.01 29.43
N ASP A 39 39.06 -34.33 29.60
CA ASP A 39 39.02 -32.98 30.19
C ASP A 39 39.04 -32.96 31.73
N THR A 40 38.65 -34.04 32.40
CA THR A 40 38.68 -34.12 33.88
C THR A 40 40.08 -34.42 34.43
N THR A 41 40.92 -35.13 33.67
CA THR A 41 42.29 -35.49 34.09
C THR A 41 43.29 -34.34 33.89
N VAL A 42 43.06 -33.46 32.91
CA VAL A 42 43.89 -32.25 32.69
C VAL A 42 43.53 -31.14 33.67
N ALA A 43 42.25 -31.01 34.05
CA ALA A 43 41.80 -30.04 35.05
C ALA A 43 42.37 -30.30 36.46
N LEU A 44 42.57 -31.57 36.85
CA LEU A 44 43.17 -31.94 38.13
C LEU A 44 44.71 -31.82 38.16
N TYR A 45 45.38 -31.87 37.02
CA TYR A 45 46.84 -31.72 36.93
C TYR A 45 47.30 -30.25 36.98
N ILE A 46 46.45 -29.31 36.56
CA ILE A 46 46.77 -27.87 36.58
C ILE A 46 46.53 -27.24 37.97
N LEU A 47 45.70 -27.86 38.82
CA LEU A 47 45.38 -27.38 40.17
C LEU A 47 46.38 -27.75 41.27
N THR A 48 47.43 -28.54 40.98
CA THR A 48 48.37 -29.07 42.00
C THR A 48 49.84 -28.68 41.82
N ARG A 49 50.17 -27.67 41.00
CA ARG A 49 51.51 -27.05 41.00
C ARG A 49 51.45 -25.53 40.98
N SER A 50 51.51 -24.91 42.16
CA SER A 50 52.36 -23.75 42.47
C SER A 50 51.96 -23.11 43.81
N THR A 51 52.41 -23.72 44.91
CA THR A 51 52.81 -22.96 46.10
C THR A 51 54.33 -22.85 46.02
N ASP A 52 54.83 -21.65 45.75
CA ASP A 52 55.89 -20.97 46.53
C ASP A 52 56.61 -19.85 45.71
N PRO A 53 57.17 -18.84 46.41
CA PRO A 53 57.10 -17.43 46.06
C PRO A 53 58.36 -16.92 45.32
N ASP A 54 58.32 -15.64 44.95
CA ASP A 54 59.38 -14.84 44.31
C ASP A 54 59.52 -14.97 42.78
N SER A 55 58.77 -14.15 42.06
CA SER A 55 59.39 -13.18 41.15
C SER A 55 58.41 -12.07 40.78
N SER A 56 58.86 -10.85 41.02
CA SER A 56 58.25 -9.59 40.60
C SER A 56 58.06 -9.51 39.08
N HIS A 57 56.84 -9.23 38.60
CA HIS A 57 56.53 -8.03 37.79
C HIS A 57 55.17 -8.10 37.07
N LYS A 58 54.42 -7.00 37.23
CA LYS A 58 53.36 -6.44 36.37
C LYS A 58 51.96 -7.04 36.47
N THR A 59 51.22 -6.45 37.41
CA THR A 59 49.76 -6.29 37.44
C THR A 59 49.18 -5.86 36.08
N GLY A 60 48.10 -6.56 35.67
CA GLY A 60 46.87 -5.95 35.17
C GLY A 60 46.98 -5.06 33.94
N ASN A 61 46.63 -5.64 32.78
CA ASN A 61 45.92 -4.88 31.76
C ASN A 61 44.72 -5.71 31.33
N ALA A 62 43.61 -5.58 32.05
CA ALA A 62 42.32 -5.80 31.42
C ALA A 62 42.27 -4.78 30.28
N GLU A 63 42.49 -5.22 29.04
CA GLU A 63 42.44 -4.35 27.86
C GLU A 63 41.09 -3.64 27.85
N LYS A 64 41.08 -2.42 28.39
CA LYS A 64 39.95 -1.51 28.28
C LYS A 64 39.73 -1.30 26.80
N ILE A 65 38.50 -1.51 26.36
CA ILE A 65 38.05 -1.18 25.01
C ILE A 65 38.48 0.28 24.79
N PRO A 66 39.34 0.58 23.80
CA PRO A 66 39.72 1.96 23.56
C PRO A 66 38.44 2.73 23.19
N GLU A 67 38.09 3.71 24.02
CA GLU A 67 37.03 4.66 23.72
C GLU A 67 37.53 5.61 22.64
N GLY A 68 37.05 5.40 21.42
CA GLY A 68 37.39 6.20 20.24
C GLY A 68 37.35 5.38 18.95
N ASP A 69 37.27 6.07 17.81
CA ASP A 69 37.37 5.48 16.47
C ASP A 69 38.82 5.03 16.19
N VAL A 70 39.27 3.98 16.89
CA VAL A 70 40.55 3.35 16.60
C VAL A 70 40.37 2.45 15.37
N HIS A 71 40.97 2.85 14.25
CA HIS A 71 40.97 2.03 13.05
C HIS A 71 41.83 0.77 13.27
N ILE A 72 41.19 -0.36 13.57
CA ILE A 72 41.87 -1.65 13.79
C ILE A 72 42.02 -2.38 12.44
N PRO A 73 43.22 -2.52 11.86
CA PRO A 73 43.40 -3.12 10.53
C PRO A 73 43.04 -4.61 10.48
N ASN A 74 43.23 -5.33 11.60
CA ASN A 74 42.96 -6.76 11.69
C ASN A 74 41.44 -7.05 11.74
N LYS A 75 40.92 -7.75 10.72
CA LYS A 75 39.51 -8.12 10.58
C LYS A 75 38.98 -8.95 11.75
N TRP A 76 39.74 -9.94 12.24
CA TRP A 76 39.29 -10.84 13.31
C TRP A 76 39.17 -10.10 14.64
N LYS A 77 40.21 -9.34 15.02
CA LYS A 77 40.17 -8.51 16.24
C LYS A 77 39.06 -7.45 16.18
N ARG A 78 38.86 -6.82 15.01
CA ARG A 78 37.77 -5.84 14.81
C ARG A 78 36.39 -6.48 15.00
N GLN A 79 36.15 -7.64 14.41
CA GLN A 79 34.88 -8.34 14.52
C GLN A 79 34.58 -8.79 15.96
N GLU A 80 35.60 -9.28 16.68
CA GLU A 80 35.47 -9.68 18.08
C GLU A 80 35.10 -8.48 18.98
N LEU A 81 35.81 -7.36 18.83
CA LEU A 81 35.58 -6.16 19.63
C LEU A 81 34.22 -5.52 19.32
N VAL A 82 33.84 -5.39 18.04
CA VAL A 82 32.50 -4.92 17.65
C VAL A 82 31.42 -5.86 18.20
N GLY A 83 31.65 -7.18 18.17
CA GLY A 83 30.76 -8.17 18.75
C GLY A 83 30.58 -8.00 20.26
N ARG A 84 31.67 -7.73 21.00
CA ARG A 84 31.65 -7.45 22.44
C ARG A 84 30.87 -6.15 22.73
N GLN A 85 31.18 -5.07 22.03
CA GLN A 85 30.48 -3.79 22.16
C GLN A 85 28.98 -3.92 21.87
N TYR A 86 28.59 -4.70 20.85
CA TYR A 86 27.18 -4.93 20.54
C TYR A 86 26.45 -5.72 21.66
N ARG A 87 27.12 -6.71 22.27
CA ARG A 87 26.58 -7.46 23.41
C ARG A 87 26.38 -6.56 24.63
N GLU A 88 27.35 -5.70 24.93
CA GLU A 88 27.26 -4.73 26.03
C GLU A 88 26.14 -3.71 25.78
N LYS A 89 26.09 -3.10 24.59
CA LYS A 89 24.99 -2.20 24.18
C LYS A 89 23.62 -2.88 24.29
N LYS A 90 23.51 -4.17 23.94
CA LYS A 90 22.26 -4.93 24.06
C LYS A 90 21.88 -5.19 25.52
N LYS A 91 22.84 -5.44 26.42
CA LYS A 91 22.59 -5.57 27.87
C LYS A 91 22.08 -4.24 28.45
N VAL A 92 22.78 -3.14 28.19
CA VAL A 92 22.38 -1.79 28.62
C VAL A 92 20.98 -1.43 28.07
N LYS A 93 20.69 -1.71 26.80
CA LYS A 93 19.36 -1.47 26.20
C LYS A 93 18.24 -2.30 26.87
N ARG A 94 18.56 -3.51 27.35
CA ARG A 94 17.60 -4.36 28.07
C ARG A 94 17.35 -3.84 29.49
N GLU A 95 18.40 -3.43 30.18
CA GLU A 95 18.33 -2.86 31.53
C GLU A 95 17.57 -1.53 31.53
N THR A 96 17.89 -0.63 30.62
CA THR A 96 17.16 0.64 30.44
C THR A 96 15.68 0.43 30.09
N ARG A 97 15.34 -0.56 29.24
CA ARG A 97 13.94 -0.93 28.98
C ARG A 97 13.22 -1.43 30.24
N LYS A 98 13.92 -2.22 31.08
CA LYS A 98 13.38 -2.72 32.35
C LYS A 98 13.14 -1.57 33.34
N GLN A 99 14.12 -0.67 33.50
CA GLN A 99 14.01 0.51 34.34
C GLN A 99 12.85 1.42 33.90
N ARG A 100 12.67 1.64 32.60
CA ARG A 100 11.51 2.39 32.05
C ARG A 100 10.17 1.72 32.34
N GLN A 101 10.12 0.38 32.28
CA GLN A 101 8.91 -0.37 32.61
C GLN A 101 8.59 -0.29 34.11
N GLU A 102 9.60 -0.37 34.97
CA GLU A 102 9.48 -0.21 36.42
C GLU A 102 9.06 1.22 36.82
N ALA A 103 9.61 2.24 36.16
CA ALA A 103 9.21 3.64 36.35
C ALA A 103 7.76 3.89 35.89
N ARG A 104 7.36 3.34 34.73
CA ARG A 104 5.96 3.40 34.27
C ARG A 104 4.99 2.70 35.23
N ALA A 105 5.39 1.57 35.81
CA ALA A 105 4.59 0.86 36.81
C ALA A 105 4.49 1.63 38.15
N ARG A 106 5.49 2.47 38.45
CA ARG A 106 5.49 3.40 39.60
C ARG A 106 4.61 4.64 39.37
N GLY A 107 4.08 4.82 38.15
CA GLY A 107 3.29 6.00 37.79
C GLY A 107 4.13 7.24 37.49
N GLU A 108 5.44 7.09 37.33
CA GLU A 108 6.33 8.16 36.89
C GLU A 108 6.18 8.32 35.37
N GLU A 109 6.10 9.57 34.90
CA GLU A 109 5.97 9.87 33.47
C GLU A 109 7.30 9.59 32.77
N VAL A 110 7.30 8.57 31.91
CA VAL A 110 8.49 8.13 31.19
C VAL A 110 8.37 8.57 29.74
N ASP A 111 9.34 9.36 29.27
CA ASP A 111 9.48 9.72 27.86
C ASP A 111 9.59 8.46 26.99
N VAL A 112 8.52 8.18 26.23
CA VAL A 112 8.50 7.11 25.24
C VAL A 112 9.21 7.63 24.00
N PRO A 113 10.32 7.02 23.56
CA PRO A 113 10.99 7.44 22.34
C PRO A 113 10.06 7.19 21.16
N VAL A 114 9.66 8.27 20.50
CA VAL A 114 8.80 8.22 19.32
C VAL A 114 9.55 7.48 18.21
N THR A 115 8.92 6.45 17.65
CA THR A 115 9.50 5.70 16.54
C THR A 115 9.44 6.52 15.26
N THR A 116 10.59 6.86 14.68
CA THR A 116 10.67 7.56 13.39
C THR A 116 10.34 6.59 12.25
N THR A 117 9.08 6.58 11.81
CA THR A 117 8.65 5.84 10.61
C THR A 117 8.89 6.68 9.35
N ILE A 118 8.91 6.03 8.18
CA ILE A 118 9.06 6.76 6.89
C ILE A 118 7.89 7.71 6.66
N GLU A 119 6.68 7.37 7.11
CA GLU A 119 5.52 8.28 7.01
C GLU A 119 5.72 9.54 7.86
N MET A 120 6.28 9.41 9.07
CA MET A 120 6.59 10.56 9.92
C MET A 120 7.73 11.43 9.38
N MET A 121 8.63 10.83 8.60
CA MET A 121 9.74 11.53 7.97
C MET A 121 9.42 11.98 6.53
N ARG A 122 8.16 11.92 6.09
CA ARG A 122 7.73 12.39 4.78
C ARG A 122 8.06 13.88 4.67
N GLU A 123 8.72 14.24 3.58
CA GLU A 123 8.98 15.65 3.30
C GLU A 123 7.65 16.28 2.85
N PRO A 124 7.21 17.39 3.46
CA PRO A 124 5.98 18.04 3.05
C PRO A 124 6.16 18.53 1.61
N ASP A 125 5.40 17.94 0.69
CA ASP A 125 5.37 18.38 -0.70
C ASP A 125 4.48 19.64 -0.79
N VAL A 126 4.89 20.60 -1.61
CA VAL A 126 4.15 21.84 -1.89
C VAL A 126 2.78 21.53 -2.47
N THR A 127 2.63 20.39 -3.14
CA THR A 127 1.36 19.95 -3.72
C THR A 127 0.42 19.23 -2.73
N MET A 128 0.82 19.06 -1.46
CA MET A 128 -0.03 18.47 -0.42
C MET A 128 -1.17 19.42 -0.06
N LEU A 129 -2.40 18.89 -0.03
CA LEU A 129 -3.56 19.66 0.34
C LEU A 129 -3.80 19.63 1.85
N PRO A 130 -4.27 20.75 2.43
CA PRO A 130 -4.67 20.79 3.83
C PRO A 130 -5.91 19.90 4.05
N PRO A 131 -6.07 19.29 5.25
CA PRO A 131 -7.22 18.44 5.56
C PRO A 131 -8.60 19.13 5.45
N GLN A 132 -8.62 20.46 5.55
CA GLN A 132 -9.83 21.28 5.46
C GLN A 132 -10.23 21.59 3.99
N GLY A 133 -9.47 21.07 3.03
CA GLY A 133 -9.61 21.37 1.61
C GLY A 133 -9.02 22.73 1.25
N ASP A 134 -8.71 22.90 -0.03
CA ASP A 134 -8.23 24.15 -0.63
C ASP A 134 -9.31 24.66 -1.59
N ASP A 135 -9.70 25.93 -1.47
CA ASP A 135 -10.77 26.50 -2.27
C ASP A 135 -10.37 26.62 -3.75
N GLU A 136 -9.07 26.74 -4.05
CA GLU A 136 -8.55 26.64 -5.42
C GLU A 136 -8.83 25.27 -6.02
N VAL A 137 -8.54 24.20 -5.28
CA VAL A 137 -8.75 22.83 -5.77
C VAL A 137 -10.24 22.55 -5.95
N LYS A 138 -11.10 23.05 -5.07
CA LYS A 138 -12.56 22.93 -5.26
C LYS A 138 -13.04 23.68 -6.51
N ALA A 139 -12.43 24.82 -6.84
CA ALA A 139 -12.74 25.53 -8.08
C ALA A 139 -12.29 24.73 -9.30
N ASP A 140 -11.08 24.19 -9.29
CA ASP A 140 -10.56 23.30 -10.35
C ASP A 140 -11.49 22.09 -10.52
N GLU A 141 -11.86 21.42 -9.42
CA GLU A 141 -12.75 20.26 -9.40
C GLU A 141 -14.16 20.53 -9.95
N ARG A 142 -14.65 21.78 -9.84
CA ARG A 142 -15.95 22.18 -10.40
C ARG A 142 -15.89 22.41 -11.91
N MET A 143 -14.73 22.73 -12.45
CA MET A 143 -14.54 22.96 -13.89
C MET A 143 -13.85 21.80 -14.61
N ASP A 144 -13.47 20.76 -13.85
CA ASP A 144 -12.74 19.59 -14.30
C ASP A 144 -13.58 18.69 -15.24
N GLU A 145 -12.88 17.88 -16.03
CA GLU A 145 -13.44 16.96 -17.02
C GLU A 145 -14.38 15.92 -16.40
N PHE A 146 -14.27 15.71 -15.08
CA PHE A 146 -15.08 14.78 -14.29
C PHE A 146 -16.32 15.41 -13.63
N ARG A 147 -16.58 16.72 -13.79
CA ARG A 147 -17.73 17.40 -13.18
C ARG A 147 -19.04 16.65 -13.39
N HIS A 148 -19.26 16.10 -14.58
CA HIS A 148 -20.48 15.37 -14.93
C HIS A 148 -20.69 14.06 -14.15
N THR A 149 -19.62 13.47 -13.62
CA THR A 149 -19.70 12.19 -12.90
C THR A 149 -19.94 12.36 -11.41
N PHE A 150 -19.64 13.55 -10.86
CA PHE A 150 -19.76 13.83 -9.44
C PHE A 150 -20.80 14.94 -9.20
N PRO A 151 -21.85 14.70 -8.40
CA PRO A 151 -22.80 15.73 -8.06
C PRO A 151 -22.05 16.85 -7.34
N THR A 152 -22.25 18.08 -7.79
CA THR A 152 -21.77 19.24 -7.06
C THR A 152 -22.52 19.30 -5.73
N PRO A 153 -21.83 19.45 -4.59
CA PRO A 153 -22.53 19.83 -3.38
C PRO A 153 -23.28 21.15 -3.67
N PRO A 154 -24.52 21.31 -3.17
CA PRO A 154 -25.26 22.54 -3.38
C PRO A 154 -24.40 23.73 -2.92
N PRO A 155 -24.45 24.87 -3.63
CA PRO A 155 -23.68 26.04 -3.24
C PRO A 155 -24.00 26.37 -1.78
N THR A 156 -22.95 26.48 -0.95
CA THR A 156 -23.05 26.97 0.42
C THR A 156 -23.41 28.46 0.38
N SER A 157 -24.66 28.75 0.07
CA SER A 157 -25.26 30.07 0.16
C SER A 157 -26.48 30.00 1.08
N GLU A 158 -26.31 29.45 2.28
CA GLU A 158 -27.26 29.58 3.39
C GLU A 158 -26.64 29.06 4.70
N VAL A 159 -25.55 29.70 5.14
CA VAL A 159 -25.22 29.75 6.58
C VAL A 159 -25.10 31.21 6.96
N LEU A 160 -26.25 31.86 7.13
CA LEU A 160 -26.33 33.00 8.02
C LEU A 160 -26.02 32.47 9.43
N PRO A 161 -25.04 33.03 10.17
CA PRO A 161 -24.87 32.69 11.57
C PRO A 161 -26.14 33.11 12.33
N PRO A 162 -26.57 32.36 13.37
CA PRO A 162 -27.77 32.71 14.13
C PRO A 162 -27.61 34.09 14.76
N ALA A 163 -28.45 35.03 14.33
CA ALA A 163 -28.58 36.35 14.90
C ALA A 163 -28.94 36.23 16.38
N SER A 164 -28.05 36.73 17.24
CA SER A 164 -28.37 37.08 18.61
C SER A 164 -28.90 38.52 18.64
N ALA A 165 -29.82 38.74 19.57
CA ALA A 165 -30.74 39.86 19.71
C ALA A 165 -30.12 41.27 19.72
N GLU A 166 -30.88 42.17 19.09
CA GLU A 166 -31.22 43.55 19.49
C GLU A 166 -30.10 44.55 19.86
N GLU A 167 -29.94 45.60 19.04
CA GLU A 167 -30.13 46.99 19.47
C GLU A 167 -30.35 47.91 18.25
N GLU A 168 -31.42 48.71 18.28
CA GLU A 168 -31.77 49.71 17.27
C GLU A 168 -30.95 51.00 17.42
N THR A 169 -30.66 51.69 16.32
CA THR A 169 -31.10 53.08 16.07
C THR A 169 -30.67 53.58 14.66
N PRO A 170 -31.41 54.53 14.04
CA PRO A 170 -31.38 54.77 12.58
C PRO A 170 -30.71 56.09 12.18
N SER A 171 -30.21 56.21 10.93
CA SER A 171 -30.20 57.48 10.17
C SER A 171 -29.61 57.39 8.74
N THR A 172 -30.48 57.65 7.76
CA THR A 172 -30.30 58.44 6.53
C THR A 172 -29.63 57.84 5.27
N ALA A 173 -30.35 57.97 4.14
CA ALA A 173 -30.13 57.45 2.79
C ALA A 173 -29.25 58.37 1.89
N PRO A 174 -29.25 58.24 0.54
CA PRO A 174 -28.47 57.29 -0.28
C PRO A 174 -27.53 58.01 -1.28
N THR A 175 -26.50 57.34 -1.81
CA THR A 175 -25.84 57.78 -3.06
C THR A 175 -25.28 56.60 -3.86
N THR A 176 -25.80 56.52 -5.09
CA THR A 176 -25.43 55.74 -6.28
C THR A 176 -23.94 55.68 -6.59
N VAL A 177 -23.43 54.47 -6.87
CA VAL A 177 -22.45 54.22 -7.95
C VAL A 177 -22.76 52.87 -8.59
N GLU A 178 -23.23 52.90 -9.83
CA GLU A 178 -23.28 51.75 -10.72
C GLU A 178 -21.87 51.43 -11.21
N VAL A 179 -21.41 50.19 -11.03
CA VAL A 179 -20.40 49.57 -11.90
C VAL A 179 -20.92 48.19 -12.22
N GLY A 180 -21.48 48.07 -13.43
CA GLY A 180 -21.88 46.80 -14.01
C GLY A 180 -20.66 45.93 -14.29
N GLN A 181 -20.68 44.72 -13.76
CA GLN A 181 -19.91 43.62 -14.30
C GLN A 181 -20.85 42.42 -14.38
N ALA A 182 -21.24 42.10 -15.61
CA ALA A 182 -22.06 40.96 -15.95
C ALA A 182 -21.33 39.68 -15.52
N VAL A 183 -21.66 39.17 -14.34
CA VAL A 183 -21.46 37.77 -14.01
C VAL A 183 -22.60 37.06 -14.73
N GLY A 184 -22.26 36.33 -15.80
CA GLY A 184 -23.19 35.37 -16.36
C GLY A 184 -23.56 34.40 -15.26
N GLU A 185 -24.82 34.46 -14.84
CA GLU A 185 -25.46 33.43 -14.04
C GLU A 185 -25.47 32.18 -14.93
N GLU A 186 -24.42 31.34 -14.81
CA GLU A 186 -24.53 29.96 -15.26
C GLU A 186 -25.53 29.30 -14.32
N GLU A 187 -26.78 29.23 -14.76
CA GLU A 187 -27.80 28.39 -14.15
C GLU A 187 -27.20 26.98 -14.00
N ASP A 188 -26.92 26.57 -12.75
CA ASP A 188 -26.52 25.22 -12.40
C ASP A 188 -27.71 24.29 -12.72
N GLU A 189 -27.80 23.89 -13.98
CA GLU A 189 -28.70 22.86 -14.46
C GLU A 189 -28.45 21.61 -13.61
N GLU A 190 -29.41 21.24 -12.74
CA GLU A 190 -29.38 20.01 -11.94
C GLU A 190 -29.27 18.80 -12.89
N ARG A 191 -28.04 18.46 -13.26
CA ARG A 191 -27.76 17.34 -14.16
C ARG A 191 -27.80 16.06 -13.39
N GLU A 192 -28.68 15.16 -13.82
CA GLU A 192 -28.78 13.82 -13.24
C GLU A 192 -27.42 13.09 -13.32
N PRO A 193 -27.03 12.38 -12.25
CA PRO A 193 -25.76 11.65 -12.24
C PRO A 193 -25.76 10.59 -13.34
N VAL A 194 -24.80 10.70 -14.25
CA VAL A 194 -24.66 9.77 -15.39
C VAL A 194 -24.11 8.44 -14.90
N GLU A 195 -24.84 7.34 -15.15
CA GLU A 195 -24.34 6.00 -14.85
C GLU A 195 -23.07 5.70 -15.69
N PRO A 196 -21.96 5.27 -15.05
CA PRO A 196 -20.73 5.01 -15.77
C PRO A 196 -20.90 3.76 -16.65
N LYS A 197 -20.61 3.93 -17.93
CA LYS A 197 -20.58 2.84 -18.90
C LYS A 197 -19.16 2.65 -19.36
N ILE A 198 -18.54 1.54 -18.95
CA ILE A 198 -17.09 1.37 -19.07
C ILE A 198 -16.78 0.26 -20.06
N MET A 199 -15.96 0.58 -21.07
CA MET A 199 -15.45 -0.40 -22.02
C MET A 199 -14.12 -0.96 -21.50
N PHE A 200 -14.11 -2.24 -21.13
CA PHE A 200 -12.87 -2.95 -20.83
C PHE A 200 -12.36 -3.66 -22.08
N THR A 201 -11.10 -3.44 -22.44
CA THR A 201 -10.46 -4.12 -23.57
C THR A 201 -9.02 -4.50 -23.25
N THR A 202 -8.38 -5.25 -24.14
CA THR A 202 -7.00 -5.72 -24.00
C THR A 202 -6.12 -5.12 -25.09
N SER A 203 -4.82 -4.98 -24.84
CA SER A 203 -3.85 -4.49 -25.82
C SER A 203 -3.66 -5.49 -26.99
N MET A 204 -3.65 -6.78 -26.66
CA MET A 204 -3.54 -7.89 -27.61
C MET A 204 -4.92 -8.43 -28.02
N ALA A 205 -5.01 -8.97 -29.24
CA ALA A 205 -6.26 -9.56 -29.76
C ALA A 205 -6.66 -10.86 -29.05
N TYR A 206 -5.70 -11.55 -28.45
CA TYR A 206 -5.84 -12.80 -27.71
C TYR A 206 -5.09 -12.65 -26.38
N PRO A 207 -5.79 -12.27 -25.30
CA PRO A 207 -5.17 -12.18 -24.00
C PRO A 207 -4.92 -13.58 -23.39
N SER A 208 -4.01 -13.65 -22.44
CA SER A 208 -3.67 -14.86 -21.71
C SER A 208 -4.79 -15.31 -20.78
N GLU A 209 -4.76 -16.57 -20.35
CA GLU A 209 -5.73 -17.13 -19.41
C GLU A 209 -5.76 -16.34 -18.08
N ARG A 210 -4.58 -15.94 -17.58
CA ARG A 210 -4.47 -15.13 -16.35
C ARG A 210 -5.10 -13.75 -16.53
N SER A 211 -4.94 -13.13 -17.69
CA SER A 211 -5.63 -11.87 -18.02
C SER A 211 -7.13 -12.04 -18.12
N TYR A 212 -7.61 -13.12 -18.73
CA TYR A 212 -9.04 -13.42 -18.78
C TYR A 212 -9.63 -13.62 -17.37
N GLY A 213 -8.89 -14.27 -16.47
CA GLY A 213 -9.27 -14.37 -15.06
C GLY A 213 -9.45 -13.00 -14.42
N LEU A 214 -8.47 -12.11 -14.60
CA LEU A 214 -8.55 -10.73 -14.09
C LEU A 214 -9.69 -9.93 -14.72
N ILE A 215 -9.91 -10.05 -16.04
CA ILE A 215 -11.00 -9.37 -16.75
C ILE A 215 -12.35 -9.78 -16.18
N LYS A 216 -12.55 -11.09 -15.99
CA LYS A 216 -13.80 -11.63 -15.45
C LYS A 216 -14.06 -11.06 -14.05
N GLU A 217 -13.06 -11.10 -13.18
CA GLU A 217 -13.18 -10.60 -11.82
C GLU A 217 -13.39 -9.07 -11.79
N LEU A 218 -12.71 -8.28 -12.64
CA LEU A 218 -12.91 -6.82 -12.68
C LEU A 218 -14.30 -6.42 -13.19
N VAL A 219 -14.86 -7.16 -14.15
CA VAL A 219 -16.24 -6.95 -14.63
C VAL A 219 -17.26 -7.20 -13.52
N GLU A 220 -16.99 -8.14 -12.61
CA GLU A 220 -17.84 -8.41 -11.44
C GLU A 220 -17.68 -7.35 -10.33
N VAL A 221 -16.53 -6.69 -10.23
CA VAL A 221 -16.26 -5.69 -9.19
C VAL A 221 -16.71 -4.29 -9.58
N VAL A 222 -16.50 -3.87 -10.83
CA VAL A 222 -16.79 -2.51 -11.28
C VAL A 222 -18.17 -2.47 -11.95
N PRO A 223 -19.15 -1.72 -11.40
CA PRO A 223 -20.47 -1.63 -11.99
C PRO A 223 -20.40 -0.98 -13.39
N GLY A 224 -21.24 -1.45 -14.32
CA GLY A 224 -21.31 -0.89 -15.68
C GLY A 224 -20.12 -1.21 -16.59
N MET A 225 -19.16 -2.03 -16.12
CA MET A 225 -18.02 -2.46 -16.91
C MET A 225 -18.38 -3.62 -17.85
N GLN A 226 -18.06 -3.48 -19.14
CA GLN A 226 -18.32 -4.46 -20.18
C GLN A 226 -17.06 -4.80 -20.96
N TYR A 227 -16.77 -6.08 -21.12
CA TYR A 227 -15.60 -6.54 -21.86
C TYR A 227 -15.85 -6.57 -23.38
N PHE A 228 -14.96 -5.91 -24.13
CA PHE A 228 -14.92 -5.92 -25.58
C PHE A 228 -13.56 -6.38 -26.08
N ARG A 229 -13.58 -7.39 -26.96
CA ARG A 229 -12.36 -7.90 -27.58
C ARG A 229 -11.85 -6.95 -28.66
N LYS A 230 -10.62 -6.46 -28.53
CA LYS A 230 -9.97 -5.48 -29.42
C LYS A 230 -9.85 -5.90 -30.89
N LYS A 231 -9.79 -7.21 -31.19
CA LYS A 231 -9.51 -7.75 -32.53
C LYS A 231 -8.27 -7.04 -33.15
N HIS A 232 -8.40 -6.41 -34.32
CA HIS A 232 -7.31 -5.70 -35.01
C HIS A 232 -7.40 -4.17 -34.94
N PHE A 233 -8.27 -3.61 -34.10
CA PHE A 233 -8.45 -2.17 -34.02
C PHE A 233 -7.34 -1.51 -33.19
N PRO A 234 -6.80 -0.36 -33.63
CA PRO A 234 -5.91 0.45 -32.80
C PRO A 234 -6.71 1.10 -31.64
N ILE A 235 -6.04 1.37 -30.52
CA ILE A 235 -6.67 1.91 -29.31
C ILE A 235 -7.34 3.26 -29.60
N THR A 236 -6.74 4.10 -30.45
CA THR A 236 -7.32 5.39 -30.87
C THR A 236 -8.71 5.22 -31.49
N LYS A 237 -8.87 4.25 -32.39
CA LYS A 237 -10.18 3.94 -33.00
C LYS A 237 -11.17 3.34 -32.02
N ILE A 238 -10.68 2.66 -30.98
CA ILE A 238 -11.52 2.15 -29.89
C ILE A 238 -12.06 3.33 -29.06
N CYS A 239 -11.24 4.34 -28.76
CA CYS A 239 -11.68 5.56 -28.10
C CYS A 239 -12.74 6.29 -28.94
N ASP A 240 -12.51 6.47 -30.26
CA ASP A 240 -13.50 7.06 -31.17
C ASP A 240 -14.84 6.29 -31.14
N PHE A 241 -14.77 4.96 -31.18
CA PHE A 241 -15.95 4.10 -31.15
C PHE A 241 -16.69 4.12 -29.81
N ALA A 242 -15.94 4.20 -28.71
CA ALA A 242 -16.48 4.30 -27.37
C ALA A 242 -17.18 5.67 -27.16
N ASN A 243 -16.59 6.76 -27.65
CA ASN A 243 -17.20 8.09 -27.68
C ASN A 243 -18.54 8.07 -28.43
N ASN A 244 -18.56 7.52 -29.64
CA ASN A 244 -19.78 7.44 -30.46
C ASN A 244 -20.91 6.59 -29.82
N ARG A 245 -20.60 5.74 -28.84
CA ARG A 245 -21.56 4.88 -28.13
C ARG A 245 -21.90 5.37 -26.72
N GLY A 246 -21.41 6.54 -26.33
CA GLY A 246 -21.64 7.13 -25.01
C GLY A 246 -21.02 6.31 -23.89
N PHE A 247 -19.83 5.73 -24.09
CA PHE A 247 -19.05 5.19 -22.97
C PHE A 247 -18.37 6.33 -22.22
N THR A 248 -18.32 6.24 -20.89
CA THR A 248 -17.70 7.25 -20.01
C THR A 248 -16.21 7.00 -19.80
N ALA A 249 -15.77 5.75 -19.91
CA ALA A 249 -14.36 5.39 -19.82
C ALA A 249 -14.01 4.16 -20.64
N VAL A 250 -12.74 4.09 -21.06
CA VAL A 250 -12.12 2.92 -21.68
C VAL A 250 -10.95 2.47 -20.81
N VAL A 251 -10.97 1.20 -20.42
CA VAL A 251 -9.91 0.56 -19.66
C VAL A 251 -9.20 -0.45 -20.55
N VAL A 252 -7.89 -0.28 -20.73
CA VAL A 252 -7.06 -1.16 -21.57
C VAL A 252 -6.05 -1.92 -20.72
N LEU A 253 -6.21 -3.24 -20.64
CA LEU A 253 -5.24 -4.14 -20.01
C LEU A 253 -4.15 -4.54 -21.01
N SER A 254 -2.89 -4.37 -20.63
CA SER A 254 -1.75 -4.85 -21.40
C SER A 254 -0.96 -5.92 -20.65
N GLU A 255 -0.50 -6.90 -21.42
CA GLU A 255 0.32 -8.01 -20.95
C GLU A 255 1.80 -7.77 -21.23
N ASP A 256 2.65 -8.46 -20.49
CA ASP A 256 4.08 -8.55 -20.78
C ASP A 256 4.37 -9.73 -21.73
N ARG A 257 5.62 -9.83 -22.20
CA ARG A 257 6.13 -10.94 -23.01
C ARG A 257 6.00 -12.31 -22.33
N LYS A 258 5.84 -12.34 -21.01
CA LYS A 258 5.61 -13.55 -20.21
C LYS A 258 4.13 -13.96 -20.14
N HIS A 259 3.24 -13.31 -20.89
CA HIS A 259 1.80 -13.55 -20.87
C HIS A 259 1.15 -13.30 -19.50
N GLU A 260 1.73 -12.36 -18.73
CA GLU A 260 1.18 -11.92 -17.45
C GLU A 260 0.61 -10.50 -17.58
N PRO A 261 -0.54 -10.19 -16.96
CA PRO A 261 -1.07 -8.84 -16.83
C PRO A 261 -0.03 -7.91 -16.22
N SER A 262 0.27 -6.80 -16.89
CA SER A 262 1.46 -6.00 -16.56
C SER A 262 1.18 -4.51 -16.46
N SER A 263 0.21 -3.99 -17.20
CA SER A 263 -0.18 -2.59 -17.10
C SER A 263 -1.64 -2.36 -17.43
N LEU A 264 -2.18 -1.28 -16.90
CA LEU A 264 -3.56 -0.86 -17.07
C LEU A 264 -3.55 0.59 -17.55
N HIS A 265 -4.30 0.89 -18.61
CA HIS A 265 -4.55 2.26 -19.04
C HIS A 265 -6.01 2.57 -18.75
N ILE A 266 -6.28 3.70 -18.12
CA ILE A 266 -7.63 4.20 -17.88
C ILE A 266 -7.74 5.52 -18.63
N THR A 267 -8.58 5.54 -19.66
CA THR A 267 -8.87 6.73 -20.45
C THR A 267 -10.30 7.14 -20.16
N SER A 268 -10.46 8.35 -19.65
CA SER A 268 -11.78 8.94 -19.43
C SER A 268 -12.26 9.61 -20.70
N LEU A 269 -13.53 9.44 -21.03
CA LEU A 269 -14.16 9.93 -22.26
C LEU A 269 -15.19 11.02 -21.89
N PRO A 270 -15.52 11.96 -22.80
CA PRO A 270 -15.14 12.03 -24.22
C PRO A 270 -13.75 12.62 -24.51
N GLU A 271 -13.25 13.52 -23.67
CA GLU A 271 -11.95 14.19 -23.82
C GLU A 271 -11.11 14.14 -22.52
N GLY A 272 -11.46 13.24 -21.61
CA GLY A 272 -10.82 13.13 -20.30
C GLY A 272 -9.38 12.60 -20.35
N PRO A 273 -8.66 12.67 -19.22
CA PRO A 273 -7.26 12.30 -19.16
C PRO A 273 -7.05 10.78 -19.28
N THR A 274 -5.82 10.41 -19.64
CA THR A 274 -5.40 9.01 -19.71
C THR A 274 -4.32 8.72 -18.68
N SER A 275 -4.63 7.87 -17.70
CA SER A 275 -3.64 7.39 -16.73
C SER A 275 -3.06 6.03 -17.14
N TYR A 276 -1.75 5.91 -17.02
CA TYR A 276 -1.01 4.68 -17.26
C TYR A 276 -0.47 4.13 -15.94
N TRP A 277 -0.88 2.91 -15.63
CA TRP A 277 -0.55 2.22 -14.40
C TRP A 277 0.28 0.98 -14.66
N ARG A 278 1.34 0.81 -13.88
CA ARG A 278 2.02 -0.48 -13.80
C ARG A 278 1.28 -1.37 -12.81
N LEU A 279 0.85 -2.54 -13.28
CA LEU A 279 0.27 -3.59 -12.46
C LEU A 279 1.38 -4.48 -11.90
N THR A 280 1.32 -4.76 -10.60
CA THR A 280 2.26 -5.64 -9.90
C THR A 280 1.51 -6.48 -8.86
N SER A 281 2.09 -7.60 -8.47
CA SER A 281 1.58 -8.46 -7.39
C SER A 281 0.12 -8.88 -7.56
N LEU A 282 -0.23 -9.37 -8.76
CA LEU A 282 -1.58 -9.83 -9.08
C LEU A 282 -1.84 -11.22 -8.47
N GLU A 283 -2.85 -11.28 -7.63
CA GLU A 283 -3.49 -12.50 -7.14
C GLU A 283 -4.98 -12.47 -7.50
N LEU A 284 -5.46 -13.53 -8.12
CA LEU A 284 -6.88 -13.67 -8.48
C LEU A 284 -7.67 -14.19 -7.29
N GLY A 285 -8.96 -13.89 -7.20
CA GLY A 285 -9.83 -14.37 -6.14
C GLY A 285 -9.85 -15.90 -6.02
N ALA A 286 -9.71 -16.61 -7.15
CA ALA A 286 -9.59 -18.07 -7.17
C ALA A 286 -8.31 -18.63 -6.50
N ASP A 287 -7.22 -17.85 -6.49
CA ASP A 287 -5.94 -18.24 -5.90
C ASP A 287 -5.86 -17.88 -4.40
N MET A 288 -6.80 -17.09 -3.89
CA MET A 288 -6.76 -16.55 -2.54
C MET A 288 -7.26 -17.56 -1.49
N LYS A 289 -6.49 -17.69 -0.40
CA LYS A 289 -6.87 -18.51 0.74
C LYS A 289 -8.02 -17.84 1.49
N HIS A 290 -9.10 -18.57 1.73
CA HIS A 290 -10.33 -18.06 2.38
C HIS A 290 -11.06 -16.95 1.60
N GLY A 291 -10.80 -16.83 0.29
CA GLY A 291 -11.57 -15.95 -0.58
C GLY A 291 -13.04 -16.37 -0.62
N ALA A 292 -13.94 -15.40 -0.53
CA ALA A 292 -15.37 -15.62 -0.74
C ALA A 292 -15.79 -15.16 -2.14
N THR A 293 -16.85 -15.77 -2.65
CA THR A 293 -17.52 -15.31 -3.87
C THR A 293 -18.29 -14.03 -3.59
N CYS A 294 -18.28 -13.11 -4.55
CA CYS A 294 -19.13 -11.93 -4.54
C CYS A 294 -20.41 -12.18 -5.34
N ASN A 295 -21.52 -11.61 -4.88
CA ASN A 295 -22.66 -11.40 -5.76
C ASN A 295 -22.31 -10.27 -6.72
N PRO A 296 -22.56 -10.38 -8.03
CA PRO A 296 -22.27 -9.29 -8.97
C PRO A 296 -23.26 -8.11 -8.86
N ASP A 297 -24.48 -8.36 -8.37
CA ASP A 297 -25.60 -7.43 -8.51
C ASP A 297 -25.57 -6.23 -7.54
N ASP A 298 -25.12 -6.43 -6.30
CA ASP A 298 -25.01 -5.29 -5.37
C ASP A 298 -23.85 -4.35 -5.81
N ARG A 299 -23.90 -3.10 -5.38
CA ARG A 299 -22.88 -2.10 -5.73
C ARG A 299 -21.93 -1.88 -4.55
N PRO A 300 -20.61 -1.99 -4.76
CA PRO A 300 -19.66 -1.80 -3.66
C PRO A 300 -19.50 -0.32 -3.29
N GLU A 301 -19.22 -0.06 -2.02
CA GLU A 301 -18.71 1.23 -1.55
C GLU A 301 -17.28 1.46 -2.04
N LEU A 302 -16.91 2.71 -2.33
CA LEU A 302 -15.56 3.06 -2.76
C LEU A 302 -14.81 3.76 -1.61
N LEU A 303 -13.67 3.20 -1.22
CA LEU A 303 -12.75 3.78 -0.23
C LEU A 303 -11.47 4.24 -0.93
N LEU A 304 -11.29 5.55 -1.05
CA LEU A 304 -10.04 6.17 -1.52
C LEU A 304 -9.26 6.69 -0.31
N ASN A 305 -8.07 6.15 -0.04
CA ASN A 305 -7.25 6.55 1.11
C ASN A 305 -5.84 6.95 0.66
N GLY A 306 -5.30 8.04 1.21
CA GLY A 306 -3.93 8.47 0.99
C GLY A 306 -3.68 9.26 -0.31
N PHE A 307 -4.72 9.75 -0.97
CA PHE A 307 -4.63 10.60 -2.16
C PHE A 307 -4.59 12.09 -1.76
N GLY A 308 -3.52 12.51 -1.07
CA GLY A 308 -3.46 13.83 -0.42
C GLY A 308 -2.85 14.95 -1.26
N THR A 309 -2.16 14.63 -2.35
CA THR A 309 -1.57 15.63 -3.24
C THR A 309 -2.58 16.12 -4.28
N ARG A 310 -2.33 17.26 -4.95
CA ARG A 310 -3.13 17.72 -6.10
C ARG A 310 -3.25 16.63 -7.20
N LEU A 311 -2.14 15.96 -7.51
CA LEU A 311 -2.14 14.83 -8.44
C LEU A 311 -2.93 13.63 -7.90
N GLY A 312 -2.78 13.33 -6.61
CA GLY A 312 -3.53 12.29 -5.91
C GLY A 312 -5.03 12.51 -5.99
N HIS A 313 -5.50 13.73 -5.72
CA HIS A 313 -6.90 14.12 -5.86
C HIS A 313 -7.41 13.94 -7.28
N ARG A 314 -6.68 14.42 -8.30
CA ARG A 314 -7.06 14.26 -9.71
C ARG A 314 -7.20 12.78 -10.10
N VAL A 315 -6.25 11.97 -9.70
CA VAL A 315 -6.25 10.53 -9.96
C VAL A 315 -7.34 9.81 -9.16
N GLY A 316 -7.59 10.24 -7.92
CA GLY A 316 -8.68 9.76 -7.08
C GLY A 316 -10.04 10.03 -7.72
N ARG A 317 -10.24 11.22 -8.28
CA ARG A 317 -11.45 11.57 -9.06
C ARG A 317 -11.57 10.73 -10.32
N GLN A 318 -10.48 10.49 -11.05
CA GLN A 318 -10.52 9.57 -12.18
C GLN A 318 -10.92 8.15 -11.79
N ILE A 319 -10.43 7.62 -10.67
CA ILE A 319 -10.81 6.29 -10.19
C ILE A 319 -12.27 6.31 -9.70
N GLY A 320 -12.67 7.37 -8.99
CA GLY A 320 -14.05 7.54 -8.50
C GLY A 320 -15.07 7.60 -9.64
N SER A 321 -14.74 8.22 -10.77
CA SER A 321 -15.65 8.30 -11.92
C SER A 321 -15.94 6.94 -12.56
N LEU A 322 -15.11 5.92 -12.31
CA LEU A 322 -15.38 4.54 -12.73
C LEU A 322 -16.47 3.85 -11.90
N PHE A 323 -16.64 4.23 -10.65
CA PHE A 323 -17.70 3.70 -9.78
C PHE A 323 -18.95 4.60 -9.83
N GLY A 324 -18.80 5.82 -10.34
CA GLY A 324 -19.86 6.82 -10.49
C GLY A 324 -20.28 7.44 -9.16
N ALA A 325 -21.12 8.47 -9.21
CA ALA A 325 -21.86 8.99 -8.06
C ALA A 325 -23.02 8.09 -7.61
N ILE A 326 -22.99 6.81 -7.99
CA ILE A 326 -24.08 5.89 -7.71
C ILE A 326 -24.09 5.59 -6.22
N GLN A 327 -25.26 5.71 -5.61
CA GLN A 327 -25.44 5.36 -4.20
C GLN A 327 -25.05 3.88 -3.99
N PRO A 328 -24.10 3.60 -3.10
CA PRO A 328 -23.67 2.24 -2.82
C PRO A 328 -24.81 1.44 -2.17
N ASP A 329 -24.84 0.13 -2.43
CA ASP A 329 -25.81 -0.72 -1.75
C ASP A 329 -25.23 -1.24 -0.43
N PHE A 330 -25.62 -0.57 0.66
CA PHE A 330 -25.23 -0.96 2.01
C PHE A 330 -25.73 -2.36 2.42
N ARG A 331 -26.72 -2.94 1.71
CA ARG A 331 -27.19 -4.31 1.98
C ARG A 331 -26.16 -5.34 1.55
N GLY A 332 -25.42 -5.09 0.46
CA GLY A 332 -24.37 -5.97 -0.05
C GLY A 332 -23.15 -6.04 0.88
N ARG A 333 -22.91 -4.99 1.70
CA ARG A 333 -21.77 -4.84 2.62
C ARG A 333 -20.43 -5.08 1.93
N ARG A 334 -20.28 -4.52 0.74
CA ARG A 334 -19.06 -4.63 -0.07
C ARG A 334 -18.36 -3.29 -0.14
N VAL A 335 -17.04 -3.32 -0.08
CA VAL A 335 -16.21 -2.13 -0.21
C VAL A 335 -14.98 -2.43 -1.07
N VAL A 336 -14.76 -1.61 -2.07
CA VAL A 336 -13.54 -1.57 -2.87
C VAL A 336 -12.65 -0.49 -2.32
N ALA A 337 -11.46 -0.86 -1.88
CA ALA A 337 -10.47 0.04 -1.32
C ALA A 337 -9.30 0.24 -2.29
N PHE A 338 -9.01 1.51 -2.56
CA PHE A 338 -7.76 1.98 -3.15
C PHE A 338 -6.97 2.69 -2.06
N HIS A 339 -6.00 1.99 -1.50
CA HIS A 339 -5.12 2.53 -0.47
C HIS A 339 -3.79 2.95 -1.08
N ASN A 340 -3.54 4.25 -1.16
CA ASN A 340 -2.25 4.79 -1.56
C ASN A 340 -1.28 4.79 -0.37
N GLN A 341 -0.17 4.07 -0.53
CA GLN A 341 0.95 4.10 0.39
C GLN A 341 2.24 4.18 -0.42
N ARG A 342 2.94 5.32 -0.33
CA ARG A 342 4.24 5.56 -1.00
C ARG A 342 4.22 5.38 -2.51
N ASP A 343 3.23 5.98 -3.18
CA ASP A 343 2.94 5.87 -4.62
C ASP A 343 2.54 4.46 -5.10
N PHE A 344 2.30 3.53 -4.17
CA PHE A 344 1.71 2.23 -4.45
C PHE A 344 0.26 2.26 -4.03
N VAL A 345 -0.62 2.15 -5.02
CA VAL A 345 -2.06 2.05 -4.81
C VAL A 345 -2.42 0.57 -4.70
N PHE A 346 -2.76 0.15 -3.50
CA PHE A 346 -3.23 -1.20 -3.23
C PHE A 346 -4.71 -1.28 -3.52
N PHE A 347 -5.06 -2.09 -4.52
CA PHE A 347 -6.43 -2.46 -4.78
C PHE A 347 -6.80 -3.66 -3.92
N ARG A 348 -7.88 -3.52 -3.17
CA ARG A 348 -8.47 -4.58 -2.36
C ARG A 348 -9.97 -4.48 -2.45
N HIS A 349 -10.64 -5.61 -2.46
CA HIS A 349 -12.09 -5.67 -2.38
C HIS A 349 -12.46 -6.53 -1.19
N TYR A 350 -13.30 -5.97 -0.32
CA TYR A 350 -13.66 -6.54 0.96
C TYR A 350 -15.17 -6.66 1.07
N ARG A 351 -15.59 -7.70 1.80
CA ARG A 351 -16.90 -7.78 2.41
C ARG A 351 -16.74 -7.49 3.89
N TYR A 352 -17.59 -6.63 4.45
CA TYR A 352 -17.51 -6.26 5.85
C TYR A 352 -18.72 -6.77 6.65
N VAL A 353 -18.48 -7.03 7.93
CA VAL A 353 -19.53 -7.34 8.91
C VAL A 353 -19.21 -6.56 10.19
N PHE A 354 -20.13 -5.69 10.60
CA PHE A 354 -20.06 -5.04 11.90
C PHE A 354 -20.37 -6.06 13.00
N ARG A 355 -19.53 -6.08 14.03
CA ARG A 355 -19.77 -6.86 15.25
C ARG A 355 -20.35 -5.92 16.30
N ASP A 356 -21.17 -6.46 17.19
CA ASP A 356 -21.84 -5.65 18.21
C ASP A 356 -20.83 -4.98 19.16
N LEU A 357 -21.10 -3.71 19.43
CA LEU A 357 -20.18 -2.76 20.06
C LEU A 357 -19.99 -2.93 21.57
N GLU A 358 -20.78 -3.80 22.22
CA GLU A 358 -20.81 -3.90 23.69
C GLU A 358 -19.57 -4.57 24.29
N ASN A 359 -18.88 -5.43 23.52
CA ASN A 359 -17.72 -6.20 24.02
C ASN A 359 -16.46 -6.06 23.14
N ALA A 360 -16.48 -5.25 22.09
CA ALA A 360 -15.36 -5.12 21.16
C ALA A 360 -14.45 -3.94 21.54
N GLU A 361 -13.15 -4.21 21.73
CA GLU A 361 -12.13 -3.15 21.73
C GLU A 361 -12.21 -2.33 20.42
N LYS A 362 -11.72 -1.08 20.46
CA LYS A 362 -11.92 -0.06 19.40
C LYS A 362 -11.50 -0.53 17.98
N ASP A 363 -10.61 -1.52 17.89
CA ASP A 363 -10.06 -2.06 16.65
C ASP A 363 -10.83 -3.27 16.08
N ASP A 364 -11.70 -3.92 16.86
CA ASP A 364 -12.40 -5.17 16.47
C ASP A 364 -13.87 -4.96 16.04
N ARG A 365 -14.26 -3.70 15.85
CA ARG A 365 -15.64 -3.30 15.53
C ARG A 365 -16.10 -3.76 14.15
N CYS A 366 -15.18 -4.00 13.22
CA CYS A 366 -15.49 -4.40 11.84
C CYS A 366 -14.63 -5.59 11.40
N ALA A 367 -15.26 -6.71 11.11
CA ALA A 367 -14.59 -7.87 10.53
C ALA A 367 -14.61 -7.77 9.00
N LEU A 368 -13.43 -7.89 8.39
CA LEU A 368 -13.24 -7.81 6.94
C LEU A 368 -12.89 -9.18 6.37
N GLN A 369 -13.48 -9.52 5.23
CA GLN A 369 -13.12 -10.68 4.41
C GLN A 369 -12.76 -10.22 3.00
N GLU A 370 -11.60 -10.63 2.49
CA GLU A 370 -11.19 -10.31 1.12
C GLU A 370 -12.03 -11.09 0.10
N ILE A 371 -12.53 -10.38 -0.91
CA ILE A 371 -13.33 -10.89 -2.02
C ILE A 371 -12.78 -10.34 -3.34
N GLY A 372 -12.61 -11.18 -4.36
CA GLY A 372 -12.09 -10.75 -5.66
C GLY A 372 -10.56 -10.54 -5.71
N PRO A 373 -10.05 -9.84 -6.74
CA PRO A 373 -8.63 -9.82 -7.05
C PRO A 373 -7.87 -8.85 -6.15
N ARG A 374 -6.62 -9.20 -5.88
CA ARG A 374 -5.64 -8.37 -5.21
C ARG A 374 -4.56 -7.97 -6.19
N PHE A 375 -4.30 -6.68 -6.31
CA PHE A 375 -3.13 -6.20 -7.05
C PHE A 375 -2.65 -4.84 -6.53
N THR A 376 -1.46 -4.46 -6.95
CA THR A 376 -0.88 -3.15 -6.66
C THR A 376 -0.66 -2.40 -7.96
N LEU A 377 -1.17 -1.18 -8.01
CA LEU A 377 -0.98 -0.24 -9.09
C LEU A 377 0.08 0.78 -8.71
N LYS A 378 0.89 1.19 -9.68
CA LYS A 378 1.78 2.33 -9.56
C LYS A 378 1.60 3.25 -10.75
N LEU A 379 1.28 4.52 -10.50
CA LEU A 379 1.13 5.50 -11.57
C LEU A 379 2.47 5.70 -12.27
N ARG A 380 2.46 5.59 -13.59
CA ARG A 380 3.64 5.78 -14.44
C ARG A 380 3.55 7.06 -15.25
N SER A 381 2.36 7.40 -15.72
CA SER A 381 2.12 8.70 -16.34
C SER A 381 0.65 9.07 -16.29
N LEU A 382 0.38 10.37 -16.25
CA LEU A 382 -0.92 10.96 -16.45
C LEU A 382 -0.83 11.88 -17.67
N GLN A 383 -1.61 11.58 -18.69
CA GLN A 383 -1.66 12.32 -19.94
C GLN A 383 -2.95 13.15 -19.98
N LEU A 384 -2.86 14.39 -20.44
CA LEU A 384 -4.03 15.20 -20.75
C LEU A 384 -4.67 14.67 -22.05
N GLY A 385 -5.99 14.52 -22.02
CA GLY A 385 -6.80 14.00 -23.11
C GLY A 385 -6.65 12.50 -23.41
N LEU A 386 -7.15 12.13 -24.59
CA LEU A 386 -7.23 10.74 -25.06
C LEU A 386 -5.85 10.10 -25.30
N PHE A 387 -5.85 8.77 -25.37
CA PHE A 387 -4.64 7.97 -25.56
C PHE A 387 -3.84 8.39 -26.81
N ALA A 388 -2.73 9.10 -26.62
CA ALA A 388 -1.88 9.60 -27.70
C ALA A 388 -0.40 9.32 -27.42
N LYS A 389 0.07 8.15 -27.86
CA LYS A 389 1.42 7.65 -27.55
C LYS A 389 2.58 8.59 -27.94
N ARG A 390 2.44 9.37 -29.02
CA ARG A 390 3.55 10.18 -29.59
C ARG A 390 3.41 11.68 -29.37
N THR A 391 2.18 12.18 -29.36
CA THR A 391 1.87 13.62 -29.35
C THR A 391 1.16 14.07 -28.09
N GLY A 392 0.92 13.15 -27.14
CA GLY A 392 0.22 13.46 -25.91
C GLY A 392 1.03 14.38 -25.00
N GLU A 393 0.35 15.36 -24.42
CA GLU A 393 0.87 16.20 -23.36
C GLU A 393 0.74 15.46 -22.03
N TYR A 394 1.82 15.39 -21.26
CA TYR A 394 1.84 14.67 -19.99
C TYR A 394 1.88 15.66 -18.83
N GLU A 395 0.88 15.58 -17.97
CA GLU A 395 0.86 16.29 -16.69
C GLU A 395 1.84 15.67 -15.71
N TYR A 396 1.89 14.33 -15.67
CA TYR A 396 2.81 13.59 -14.80
C TYR A 396 3.51 12.47 -15.57
N VAL A 397 4.82 12.34 -15.37
CA VAL A 397 5.61 11.21 -15.85
C VAL A 397 6.54 10.76 -14.75
N TRP A 398 6.41 9.50 -14.34
CA TRP A 398 7.32 8.87 -13.41
C TRP A 398 8.70 8.71 -14.03
N ARG A 399 9.73 9.19 -13.34
CA ARG A 399 11.13 9.00 -13.71
C ARG A 399 11.87 8.20 -12.63
N PRO A 400 12.79 7.29 -12.99
CA PRO A 400 13.64 6.60 -12.02
C PRO A 400 14.43 7.59 -11.14
N ASP A 401 14.90 8.69 -11.73
CA ASP A 401 15.68 9.72 -11.04
C ASP A 401 14.88 10.47 -9.98
N SER A 402 13.55 10.52 -10.12
CA SER A 402 12.66 11.09 -9.11
C SER A 402 12.63 10.25 -7.82
N GLN A 403 13.15 9.01 -7.79
CA GLN A 403 13.21 8.17 -6.59
C GLN A 403 14.49 8.33 -5.77
N VAL A 404 15.32 9.34 -6.05
CA VAL A 404 16.53 9.60 -5.26
C VAL A 404 16.19 9.94 -3.80
N SER A 405 15.13 10.75 -3.58
CA SER A 405 14.54 10.91 -2.24
C SER A 405 13.50 9.82 -2.01
N ARG A 406 13.66 9.05 -0.92
CA ARG A 406 12.66 8.05 -0.48
C ARG A 406 11.60 8.63 0.45
N LYS A 407 11.51 9.96 0.52
CA LYS A 407 10.62 10.71 1.41
C LYS A 407 9.62 11.59 0.66
N VAL A 408 9.80 11.73 -0.65
CA VAL A 408 8.89 12.45 -1.55
C VAL A 408 8.04 11.42 -2.29
N PHE A 409 6.73 11.65 -2.29
CA PHE A 409 5.74 10.79 -2.95
C PHE A 409 4.76 11.69 -3.71
N ALA A 410 4.42 11.31 -4.94
CA ALA A 410 3.66 12.12 -5.87
C ALA A 410 2.14 12.02 -5.68
N LEU A 411 1.64 10.90 -5.14
CA LEU A 411 0.21 10.66 -4.89
C LEU A 411 -0.24 10.99 -3.46
#